data_AF-A0ABD7GR38-F1
#
_entry.id   AF-A0ABD7GR38-F1
#
_cell.length_a   1.000
_cell.length_b   1.000
_cell.length_c   1.000
_cell.angle_alpha   90.00
_cell.angle_beta   90.00
_cell.angle_gamma   90.00
#
_symmetry.space_group_name_H-M   'P 1'
#
loop_
_entity.id
_entity.type
_entity.pdbx_description
1 polymer ?
#
loop_
_entity_poly.entity_id
_entity_poly.type
_entity_poly.pdbx_seq_one_letter_code
_entity_poly.pdbx_strand_id
1 'polypeptide(L)' 'MTVTRKKTASKRKPQRNTLYLPSDVRDEVERIAVEISYRRGRRISDSGFVQYLIKTCSQKAIDELINGADIDSED' A
#
# COMPACT_ATOMS: atom_id res chain seq x y z
N MET A 1 12.69 -3.12 -49.19
CA MET A 1 12.90 -3.51 -47.78
C MET A 1 11.76 -2.93 -46.95
N THR A 2 10.82 -3.76 -46.51
CA THR A 2 9.68 -3.32 -45.67
C THR A 2 10.09 -3.35 -44.20
N VAL A 3 10.20 -2.18 -43.58
CA VAL A 3 10.55 -2.01 -42.18
C VAL A 3 9.38 -2.48 -41.30
N THR A 4 9.52 -3.63 -40.65
CA THR A 4 8.56 -4.11 -39.66
C THR A 4 8.68 -3.26 -38.39
N ARG A 5 7.65 -2.45 -38.10
CA ARG A 5 7.55 -1.70 -36.85
C ARG A 5 7.44 -2.68 -35.67
N LYS A 6 8.43 -2.69 -34.78
CA LYS A 6 8.38 -3.44 -33.51
C LYS A 6 7.17 -2.96 -32.70
N LYS A 7 6.22 -3.87 -32.43
CA LYS A 7 5.14 -3.67 -31.46
C LYS A 7 5.77 -3.32 -30.11
N THR A 8 5.55 -2.10 -29.64
CA THR A 8 5.90 -1.69 -28.28
C THR A 8 5.18 -2.59 -27.29
N ALA A 9 5.90 -3.13 -26.31
CA ALA A 9 5.35 -4.01 -25.30
C ALA A 9 4.15 -3.31 -24.63
N SER A 10 2.98 -3.94 -24.73
CA SER A 10 1.75 -3.47 -24.08
C SER A 10 2.01 -3.35 -22.58
N LYS A 11 2.02 -2.12 -22.05
CA LYS A 11 2.07 -1.87 -20.60
C LYS A 11 0.88 -2.58 -19.97
N ARG A 12 1.11 -3.72 -19.31
CA ARG A 12 0.07 -4.46 -18.61
C ARG A 12 -0.61 -3.50 -17.64
N LYS A 13 -1.95 -3.49 -17.65
CA LYS A 13 -2.72 -2.65 -16.72
C LYS A 13 -2.30 -3.02 -15.29
N PRO A 14 -2.12 -2.03 -14.41
CA PRO A 14 -1.82 -2.31 -13.01
C PRO A 14 -2.94 -3.16 -12.41
N GLN A 15 -2.56 -4.27 -11.77
CA GLN A 15 -3.50 -5.14 -11.09
C GLN A 15 -4.09 -4.39 -9.89
N ARG A 16 -5.42 -4.47 -9.75
CA ARG A 16 -6.14 -3.89 -8.62
C ARG A 16 -6.64 -5.04 -7.75
N ASN A 17 -6.36 -4.97 -6.46
CA ASN A 17 -6.84 -5.94 -5.47
C ASN A 17 -7.86 -5.26 -4.56
N THR A 18 -8.85 -6.01 -4.13
CA THR A 18 -9.80 -5.61 -3.08
C THR A 18 -9.35 -6.21 -1.77
N LEU A 19 -9.18 -5.38 -0.74
CA LEU A 19 -8.84 -5.80 0.62
C LEU A 19 -10.05 -5.54 1.52
N TYR A 20 -10.39 -6.51 2.35
CA TYR A 20 -11.44 -6.36 3.36
C TYR A 20 -10.79 -6.00 4.68
N LEU A 21 -11.21 -4.87 5.24
CA LEU A 21 -10.75 -4.37 6.53
C LEU A 21 -11.94 -4.30 7.50
N PRO A 22 -11.71 -4.50 8.80
CA PRO A 22 -12.65 -4.10 9.84
C PRO A 22 -13.08 -2.63 9.68
N SER A 23 -14.30 -2.30 10.10
CA SER A 23 -14.88 -0.98 9.82
C SER A 23 -14.12 0.14 10.53
N ASP A 24 -13.73 -0.08 11.78
CA ASP A 24 -12.87 0.77 12.59
C ASP A 24 -11.54 1.08 11.90
N VAL A 25 -10.85 0.05 11.40
CA VAL A 25 -9.57 0.21 10.68
C VAL A 25 -9.75 0.98 9.37
N ARG A 26 -10.86 0.74 8.65
CA ARG A 26 -11.17 1.47 7.42
C ARG A 26 -11.40 2.96 7.71
N ASP A 27 -12.18 3.28 8.74
CA ASP A 27 -12.51 4.66 9.09
C ASP A 27 -11.25 5.42 9.57
N GLU A 28 -10.33 4.73 10.24
CA GLU A 28 -9.03 5.28 10.61
C GLU A 28 -8.12 5.56 9.41
N VAL A 29 -8.07 4.64 8.43
CA VAL A 29 -7.35 4.83 7.17
C VAL A 29 -7.88 6.07 6.42
N GLU A 30 -9.20 6.23 6.32
CA GLU A 30 -9.82 7.40 5.69
C GLU A 30 -9.44 8.69 6.44
N ARG A 31 -9.58 8.69 7.77
CA ARG A 31 -9.23 9.85 8.61
C ARG A 31 -7.79 10.28 8.41
N ILE A 32 -6.84 9.34 8.43
CA ILE A 32 -5.41 9.63 8.24
C ILE A 32 -5.14 10.13 6.82
N ALA A 33 -5.74 9.51 5.80
CA ALA A 33 -5.58 9.93 4.41
C ALA A 33 -6.07 11.38 4.19
N VAL A 34 -7.19 11.76 4.82
CA VAL A 34 -7.71 13.14 4.81
C VAL A 34 -6.73 14.10 5.50
N GLU A 35 -6.25 13.75 6.68
CA GLU A 35 -5.30 14.59 7.44
C GLU A 35 -3.99 14.83 6.66
N ILE A 36 -3.42 13.78 6.07
CA ILE A 36 -2.23 13.87 5.21
C ILE A 36 -2.52 14.77 4.01
N SER A 37 -3.68 14.60 3.37
CA SER A 37 -4.07 15.38 2.21
C SER A 37 -4.13 16.88 2.53
N TYR A 38 -4.71 17.20 3.68
CA TYR A 38 -4.83 18.57 4.18
C TYR A 38 -3.44 19.17 4.46
N ARG A 39 -2.62 18.53 5.29
CA ARG A 39 -1.30 19.04 5.67
C ARG A 39 -0.34 19.17 4.50
N ARG A 40 -0.42 18.25 3.53
CA ARG A 40 0.45 18.24 2.35
C ARG A 40 -0.06 19.17 1.23
N GLY A 41 -1.29 19.67 1.32
CA GLY A 41 -1.94 20.43 0.25
C GLY A 41 -2.17 19.62 -1.03
N ARG A 42 -2.14 18.28 -0.95
CA ARG A 42 -2.31 17.38 -2.10
C ARG A 42 -3.07 16.14 -1.68
N ARG A 43 -4.17 15.86 -2.37
CA ARG A 43 -5.03 14.70 -2.13
C ARG A 43 -4.26 13.38 -2.34
N ILE A 44 -4.33 12.50 -1.35
CA ILE A 44 -3.97 11.08 -1.44
C ILE A 44 -5.26 10.24 -1.38
N SER A 45 -5.28 9.10 -2.07
CA SER A 45 -6.35 8.11 -1.90
C SER A 45 -6.00 7.13 -0.79
N ASP A 46 -7.00 6.48 -0.20
CA ASP A 46 -6.81 5.44 0.82
C ASP A 46 -5.90 4.33 0.30
N SER A 47 -6.12 3.89 -0.95
CA SER A 47 -5.26 2.94 -1.63
C SER A 47 -3.82 3.44 -1.81
N GLY A 48 -3.61 4.74 -1.96
CA GLY A 48 -2.30 5.36 -2.05
C GLY A 48 -1.60 5.38 -0.70
N PHE A 49 -2.35 5.63 0.38
CA PHE A 49 -1.84 5.55 1.74
C PHE A 49 -1.46 4.11 2.12
N VAL A 50 -2.32 3.13 1.85
CA VAL A 50 -2.02 1.70 2.07
C VAL A 50 -0.78 1.27 1.27
N GLN A 51 -0.66 1.69 0.00
CA GLN A 51 0.55 1.42 -0.80
C GLN A 51 1.82 2.05 -0.21
N TYR A 52 1.71 3.25 0.37
CA TYR A 52 2.83 3.88 1.06
C TYR A 52 3.28 3.03 2.25
N LEU A 53 2.35 2.63 3.12
CA LEU A 53 2.63 1.78 4.27
C LEU A 53 3.29 0.46 3.88
N ILE A 54 2.79 -0.21 2.84
CA ILE A 54 3.41 -1.45 2.34
C ILE A 54 4.86 -1.16 1.93
N LYS A 55 5.13 -0.11 1.16
CA LYS A 55 6.49 0.19 0.69
C LYS A 55 7.46 0.58 1.80
N THR A 56 6.98 1.23 2.86
CA THR A 56 7.83 1.75 3.93
C THR A 56 7.96 0.81 5.12
N CYS A 57 6.94 -0.02 5.39
CA CYS A 57 6.84 -0.80 6.62
C CYS A 57 6.79 -2.31 6.37
N SER A 58 6.74 -2.80 5.12
CA SER A 58 6.59 -4.24 4.85
C SER A 58 7.69 -5.08 5.49
N GLN A 59 8.95 -4.65 5.41
CA GLN A 59 10.06 -5.45 5.93
C GLN A 59 9.96 -5.56 7.45
N LYS A 60 9.74 -4.44 8.14
CA LYS A 60 9.52 -4.42 9.58
C LYS A 60 8.35 -5.31 10.00
N ALA A 61 7.22 -5.22 9.29
CA ALA A 61 6.05 -6.04 9.58
C ALA A 61 6.31 -7.54 9.34
N ILE A 62 7.04 -7.88 8.28
CA ILE A 62 7.47 -9.26 8.00
C ILE A 62 8.37 -9.77 9.14
N ASP A 63 9.35 -8.97 9.54
CA ASP A 63 10.30 -9.37 10.56
C ASP A 63 9.61 -9.55 11.91
N GLU A 64 8.71 -8.66 12.32
CA GLU A 64 7.93 -8.79 13.57
C GLU A 64 6.98 -9.98 13.52
N LEU A 65 6.23 -10.17 12.43
CA LEU A 65 5.23 -11.23 12.32
C LEU A 65 5.84 -12.62 12.11
N ILE A 66 7.02 -12.73 11.50
CA ILE A 66 7.69 -14.02 11.24
C ILE A 66 8.73 -14.35 12.31
N ASN A 67 9.51 -13.38 12.78
CA ASN A 67 10.68 -13.63 13.63
C ASN A 67 10.45 -13.29 15.12
N GLY A 68 9.32 -12.71 15.50
CA GLY A 68 9.12 -12.41 16.92
C GLY A 68 7.87 -11.60 17.24
N ALA A 69 6.70 -12.23 17.13
CA ALA A 69 5.59 -11.98 18.05
C ALA A 69 5.76 -12.76 19.38
N ASP A 70 6.92 -13.40 19.57
CA ASP A 70 7.32 -14.11 20.79
C ASP A 70 8.20 -13.25 21.73
N ILE A 71 8.19 -11.92 21.57
CA ILE A 71 8.87 -10.97 22.49
C ILE A 71 7.79 -10.05 23.09
N ASP A 72 6.94 -10.65 23.92
CA ASP A 72 6.39 -10.08 25.16
C ASP A 72 5.31 -11.03 25.70
N SER A 73 5.78 -12.16 26.22
CA SER A 73 5.07 -12.92 27.25
C SER A 73 6.04 -13.20 28.39
N GLU A 74 6.57 -12.13 29.00
CA GLU A 74 7.12 -12.20 30.35
C GLU A 74 6.52 -11.08 31.20
N ASP A 75 6.04 -11.50 32.37
CA ASP A 75 5.25 -10.83 33.42
C ASP A 75 5.57 -9.37 33.77
#